data_AF-A0A2A5XD70-F1
#
_entry.id   AF-A0A2A5XD70-F1
#
_cell.length_a   1.000
_cell.length_b   1.000
_cell.length_c   1.000
_cell.angle_alpha   90.00
_cell.angle_beta   90.00
_cell.angle_gamma   90.00
#
_symmetry.space_group_name_H-M   'P 1'
#
loop_
_entity.id
_entity.type
_entity.pdbx_description
1 polymer ?
#
loop_
_entity_poly.entity_id
_entity_poly.type
_entity_poly.pdbx_seq_one_letter_code
_entity_poly.pdbx_strand_id
1 'polypeptide(L)' 'MLKKDLHGLTYSEVEDMLPNWILTNYNDGHHDFEIITGNSFQMKNLVKKICIEYGFHATDNFKGNTGSLIVGIKNI' A
#
# COMPACT_ATOMS: atom_id res chain seq x y z
N MET A 1 -12.25 -2.11 -4.52
CA MET A 1 -10.85 -2.10 -4.03
C MET A 1 -9.93 -1.83 -5.21
N LEU A 2 -9.21 -0.71 -5.18
CA LEU A 2 -8.21 -0.39 -6.19
C LEU A 2 -6.92 -1.17 -5.94
N LYS A 3 -6.18 -1.51 -6.99
CA LYS A 3 -4.94 -2.27 -6.89
C LYS A 3 -3.77 -1.51 -7.44
N LYS A 4 -2.62 -1.62 -6.77
CA LYS A 4 -1.34 -1.07 -7.23
C LYS A 4 -0.28 -2.17 -7.17
N ASP A 5 0.30 -2.50 -8.32
CA ASP A 5 1.42 -3.44 -8.40
C ASP A 5 2.74 -2.66 -8.29
N LEU A 6 3.60 -3.09 -7.37
CA LEU A 6 4.93 -2.53 -7.14
C LEU A 6 6.06 -3.46 -7.64
N HIS A 7 5.73 -4.59 -8.26
CA HIS A 7 6.74 -5.47 -8.84
C HIS A 7 7.61 -4.74 -9.87
N GLY A 8 8.92 -4.95 -9.76
CA GLY A 8 9.90 -4.34 -10.65
C GLY A 8 10.27 -2.90 -10.30
N LEU A 9 9.64 -2.29 -9.30
CA LEU A 9 10.02 -0.98 -8.79
C LEU A 9 11.11 -1.08 -7.73
N THR A 10 12.00 -0.10 -7.72
CA THR A 10 12.96 0.14 -6.65
C THR A 10 12.29 0.76 -5.43
N TYR A 11 12.95 0.70 -4.28
CA TYR A 11 12.44 1.31 -3.05
C TYR A 11 12.27 2.83 -3.18
N SER A 12 13.21 3.53 -3.83
CA SER A 12 13.13 4.98 -4.05
C SER A 12 11.92 5.34 -4.92
N GLU A 13 11.68 4.60 -6.00
CA GLU A 13 10.51 4.83 -6.86
C GLU A 13 9.20 4.66 -6.09
N VAL A 14 9.15 3.68 -5.17
CA VAL A 14 7.98 3.46 -4.32
C VAL A 14 7.80 4.58 -3.30
N GLU A 15 8.88 5.06 -2.68
CA GLU A 15 8.85 6.20 -1.74
C GLU A 15 8.32 7.48 -2.39
N ASP A 16 8.72 7.76 -3.63
CA ASP A 16 8.31 8.97 -4.36
C ASP A 16 6.85 8.88 -4.87
N MET A 17 6.42 7.70 -5.29
CA MET A 17 5.16 7.47 -6.00
C MET A 17 3.99 7.15 -5.07
N LEU A 18 4.20 6.21 -4.13
CA LEU A 18 3.13 5.55 -3.42
C LEU A 18 2.30 6.51 -2.55
N PRO A 19 2.88 7.47 -1.81
CA PRO A 19 2.08 8.41 -1.01
C PRO A 19 1.12 9.21 -1.88
N ASN A 20 1.62 9.78 -2.98
CA ASN A 20 0.82 10.57 -3.91
C ASN A 20 -0.30 9.73 -4.54
N TRP A 21 0.00 8.48 -4.91
CA TRP A 21 -1.01 7.57 -5.45
C TRP A 21 -2.12 7.29 -4.43
N ILE A 22 -1.79 6.98 -3.17
CA ILE A 22 -2.79 6.70 -2.13
C ILE A 22 -3.66 7.94 -1.86
N LEU A 23 -3.03 9.10 -1.64
CA LEU A 23 -3.76 10.34 -1.31
C LEU A 23 -4.68 10.79 -2.45
N THR A 24 -4.21 10.73 -3.69
CA THR A 24 -5.01 11.11 -4.86
C THR A 24 -6.26 10.24 -4.96
N ASN A 25 -6.09 8.91 -4.94
CA ASN A 25 -7.23 8.00 -5.05
C ASN A 25 -8.17 8.09 -3.84
N TYR A 26 -7.64 8.35 -2.65
CA TYR A 26 -8.46 8.61 -1.47
C TYR A 26 -9.35 9.85 -1.64
N ASN A 27 -8.78 10.95 -2.11
CA ASN A 27 -9.52 12.18 -2.37
C ASN A 27 -10.56 12.02 -3.50
N ASP A 28 -10.32 11.08 -4.42
CA ASP A 28 -11.26 10.70 -5.47
C ASP A 28 -12.37 9.74 -4.98
N GLY A 29 -12.41 9.41 -3.68
CA GLY A 29 -13.47 8.60 -3.05
C GLY A 29 -13.18 7.10 -2.96
N HIS A 30 -11.92 6.68 -3.18
CA HIS A 30 -11.52 5.29 -2.99
C HIS A 30 -10.95 5.08 -1.59
N HIS A 31 -11.57 4.20 -0.79
CA HIS A 31 -11.17 4.01 0.61
C HIS A 31 -10.50 2.65 0.91
N ASP A 32 -10.49 1.73 -0.06
CA ASP A 32 -9.89 0.40 0.05
C ASP A 32 -8.88 0.16 -1.07
N PHE A 33 -7.64 -0.14 -0.70
CA PHE A 33 -6.55 -0.43 -1.63
C PHE A 33 -5.90 -1.79 -1.36
N GLU A 34 -5.45 -2.45 -2.42
CA GLU A 34 -4.56 -3.62 -2.37
C GLU A 34 -3.23 -3.26 -3.02
N ILE A 35 -2.16 -3.25 -2.24
CA ILE A 35 -0.81 -2.97 -2.71
C ILE A 35 -0.07 -4.29 -2.86
N ILE A 36 0.26 -4.66 -4.10
CA ILE A 36 0.98 -5.89 -4.42
C ILE A 36 2.47 -5.60 -4.35
N THR A 37 3.14 -6.17 -3.35
CA THR A 37 4.56 -5.99 -3.06
C THR A 37 5.42 -7.17 -3.54
N GLY A 38 4.77 -8.25 -3.97
CA GLY A 38 5.37 -9.57 -4.03
C GLY A 38 5.72 -10.12 -2.66
N ASN A 39 6.55 -11.17 -2.65
CA ASN A 39 7.01 -11.84 -1.42
C ASN A 39 8.17 -11.11 -0.73
N SER A 40 8.53 -9.90 -1.16
CA SER A 40 9.61 -9.12 -0.55
C SER A 40 9.19 -8.57 0.81
N PHE A 41 9.80 -9.09 1.88
CA PHE A 41 9.58 -8.61 3.24
C PHE A 41 9.96 -7.13 3.41
N GLN A 42 11.05 -6.71 2.76
CA GLN A 42 11.51 -5.32 2.81
C GLN A 42 10.52 -4.37 2.10
N MET A 43 10.00 -4.76 0.93
CA MET A 43 8.97 -3.96 0.24
C MET A 43 7.70 -3.83 1.07
N LYS A 44 7.26 -4.92 1.72
CA LYS A 44 6.11 -4.86 2.64
C LYS A 44 6.33 -3.88 3.79
N ASN A 45 7.51 -3.91 4.41
CA ASN A 45 7.82 -3.00 5.51
C ASN A 45 7.89 -1.55 5.05
N LEU A 46 8.44 -1.31 3.86
CA LEU A 46 8.45 0.02 3.26
C LEU A 46 7.03 0.55 3.05
N VAL A 47 6.16 -0.23 2.42
CA VAL A 47 4.76 0.15 2.21
C VAL A 47 4.04 0.40 3.55
N LYS A 48 4.24 -0.45 4.55
CA LYS A 48 3.66 -0.26 5.89
C LYS A 48 4.11 1.05 6.53
N LYS A 49 5.40 1.36 6.45
CA LYS A 49 5.98 2.61 6.97
C LYS A 49 5.36 3.82 6.29
N ILE A 50 5.34 3.85 4.95
CA ILE A 50 4.73 4.93 4.16
C ILE A 50 3.26 5.08 4.53
N CYS A 51 2.48 3.99 4.56
CA CYS A 51 1.07 4.08 4.91
C CYS A 51 0.85 4.74 6.28
N ILE A 52 1.61 4.32 7.30
CA ILE A 52 1.52 4.87 8.65
C ILE A 52 1.88 6.37 8.68
N GLU A 53 2.94 6.79 8.00
CA GLU A 53 3.37 8.19 7.94
C GLU A 53 2.30 9.12 7.36
N TYR A 54 1.47 8.60 6.45
CA TYR A 54 0.40 9.34 5.79
C TYR A 54 -1.00 9.06 6.39
N GLY A 55 -1.08 8.43 7.56
CA GLY A 55 -2.34 8.23 8.30
C GLY A 55 -3.18 7.02 7.88
N PHE A 56 -2.61 6.12 7.08
CA PHE A 56 -3.23 4.87 6.65
C PHE A 56 -2.72 3.66 7.44
N HIS A 57 -3.50 2.59 7.45
CA HIS A 57 -3.09 1.31 8.00
C HIS A 57 -2.92 0.28 6.87
N ALA A 58 -1.85 -0.50 6.94
CA ALA A 58 -1.55 -1.57 5.98
C ALA A 58 -1.39 -2.90 6.71
N THR A 59 -2.19 -3.90 6.33
CA THR A 59 -2.15 -5.26 6.91
C THR A 59 -1.86 -6.30 5.84
N ASP A 60 -1.22 -7.41 6.22
CA ASP A 60 -1.01 -8.52 5.29
C ASP A 60 -2.35 -9.13 4.85
N ASN A 61 -2.46 -9.38 3.54
CA ASN A 61 -3.63 -10.03 2.96
C ASN A 61 -3.62 -11.55 3.24
N PHE A 62 -3.81 -11.95 4.50
CA PHE A 62 -3.72 -13.34 4.95
C PHE A 62 -4.74 -14.29 4.31
N LYS A 63 -5.88 -13.76 3.83
CA LYS A 63 -6.96 -14.55 3.21
C LYS A 63 -6.91 -14.53 1.67
N GLY A 64 -5.94 -13.83 1.09
CA GLY A 64 -5.85 -13.60 -0.35
C GLY A 64 -4.41 -13.73 -0.85
N ASN A 65 -3.94 -12.74 -1.61
CA ASN A 65 -2.59 -12.74 -2.14
C ASN A 65 -1.59 -12.42 -1.03
N THR A 66 -0.84 -13.42 -0.56
CA THR A 66 0.17 -13.26 0.49
C THR A 66 1.30 -12.31 0.12
N GLY A 67 1.50 -12.04 -1.17
CA GLY A 67 2.41 -11.01 -1.69
C GLY A 67 1.80 -9.60 -1.75
N SER A 68 0.70 -9.34 -1.03
CA SER A 68 0.01 -8.05 -1.02
C SER A 68 -0.36 -7.59 0.39
N LEU A 69 -0.63 -6.30 0.49
CA LEU A 69 -1.14 -5.63 1.69
C LEU A 69 -2.49 -4.99 1.40
N ILE A 70 -3.42 -5.09 2.35
CA ILE A 70 -4.68 -4.35 2.34
C ILE A 70 -4.45 -3.03 3.08
N VAL A 71 -4.75 -1.92 2.42
CA VAL A 71 -4.55 -0.56 2.92
C VAL A 71 -5.88 0.17 3.01
N GLY A 72 -6.11 0.85 4.13
CA GLY A 72 -7.28 1.69 4.35
C GLY A 72 -7.08 2.62 5.55
N ILE A 73 -8.06 3.47 5.80
CA ILE A 73 -8.12 4.26 7.02
C ILE A 73 -8.54 3.37 8.19
N LYS A 74 -7.89 3.53 9.34
CA LYS A 74 -8.35 2.87 10.56
C LYS A 74 -9.65 3.54 11.00
N ASN A 75 -10.79 2.89 10.79
CA ASN A 75 -12.03 3.30 11.45
C ASN A 75 -11.78 3.18 12.97
N ILE A 76 -11.81 4.32 13.66
CA ILE A 76 -11.83 4.41 15.12
C ILE A 76 -13.27 4.22 15.57
#